data_AF-A0A1C5M223-F1
#
_entry.id   AF-A0A1C5M223-F1
#
_cell.length_a   1.000
_cell.length_b   1.000
_cell.length_c   1.000
_cell.angle_alpha   90.00
_cell.angle_beta   90.00
_cell.angle_gamma   90.00
#
_symmetry.space_group_name_H-M   'P 1'
#
loop_
_entity.id
_entity.type
_entity.pdbx_description
1 polymer ?
#
loop_
_entity_poly.entity_id
_entity_poly.type
_entity_poly.pdbx_seq_one_letter_code
_entity_poly.pdbx_strand_id
1 'polypeptide(L)'
;MPEFTRFTETITKKQDKRVVNIMVKPTITDCTGSVWFTDLMLQEGDKVTGFVISTETFLEKYDGDDAKAGKRFYNGIVRSAATCVIFNLGSTAAGLDYKVFPIQAMAAGNISLALGEGAHKATFKATAAAGDEFDLFASTRECLKNGATTSKDGFFQYSAAGDSKHPITVADKKSARIYVEFQEMQDGGDAL
;
A
#
# COMPACT_ATOMS: atom_id res chain seq x y z
N MET A 1 -0.22 -30.11 13.50
CA MET A 1 -0.41 -28.70 13.11
C MET A 1 -0.82 -28.71 11.65
N PRO A 2 -1.86 -27.96 11.22
CA PRO A 2 -2.18 -27.86 9.80
C PRO A 2 -1.00 -27.26 9.03
N GLU A 3 -0.61 -27.91 7.95
CA GLU A 3 0.38 -27.37 7.01
C GLU A 3 -0.37 -26.48 6.02
N PHE A 4 -0.08 -25.18 6.02
CA PHE A 4 -0.67 -24.28 5.05
C PHE A 4 0.28 -24.10 3.88
N THR A 5 -0.25 -24.07 2.66
CA THR A 5 0.52 -23.82 1.44
C THR A 5 0.04 -22.54 0.80
N ARG A 6 0.97 -21.62 0.51
CA ARG A 6 0.65 -20.37 -0.19
C ARG A 6 0.50 -20.62 -1.69
N PHE A 7 -0.60 -20.13 -2.23
CA PHE A 7 -0.80 -19.99 -3.67
C PHE A 7 -0.85 -18.51 -4.02
N THR A 8 -0.14 -18.11 -5.08
CA THR A 8 -0.15 -16.73 -5.59
C THR A 8 -0.23 -16.79 -7.11
N GLU A 9 -1.15 -16.01 -7.68
CA GLU A 9 -1.33 -15.95 -9.12
C GLU A 9 -1.57 -14.50 -9.55
N THR A 10 -0.93 -14.08 -10.64
CA THR A 10 -1.11 -12.74 -11.20
C THR A 10 -2.18 -12.78 -12.28
N ILE A 11 -3.31 -12.12 -12.03
CA ILE A 11 -4.35 -11.96 -13.05
C ILE A 11 -3.90 -10.88 -14.03
N THR A 12 -3.49 -11.30 -15.23
CA THR A 12 -3.10 -10.38 -16.30
C THR A 12 -4.33 -9.90 -17.08
N LYS A 13 -4.35 -8.62 -17.46
CA LYS A 13 -5.42 -8.04 -18.27
C LYS A 13 -5.12 -8.25 -19.75
N LYS A 14 -6.08 -8.78 -20.53
CA LYS A 14 -5.93 -9.02 -21.98
C LYS A 14 -5.72 -7.73 -22.81
N GLN A 15 -6.14 -6.58 -22.27
CA GLN A 15 -6.06 -5.26 -22.90
C GLN A 15 -6.23 -4.20 -21.80
N ASP A 16 -6.21 -2.91 -22.17
CA ASP A 16 -6.38 -1.79 -21.24
C ASP A 16 -7.85 -1.65 -20.76
N LYS A 17 -8.30 -2.66 -20.03
CA LYS A 17 -9.61 -2.79 -19.39
C LYS A 17 -9.43 -2.89 -17.88
N ARG A 18 -10.52 -2.81 -17.12
CA ARG A 18 -10.54 -3.01 -15.67
C ARG A 18 -11.09 -4.38 -15.29
N VAL A 19 -10.61 -4.94 -14.20
CA VAL A 19 -11.24 -6.08 -13.55
C VAL A 19 -12.47 -5.55 -12.80
N VAL A 20 -13.65 -6.09 -13.11
CA VAL A 20 -14.92 -5.65 -12.47
C VAL A 20 -15.37 -6.58 -11.36
N ASN A 21 -14.96 -7.84 -11.41
CA ASN A 21 -15.33 -8.87 -10.44
C ASN A 21 -14.29 -10.00 -10.49
N ILE A 22 -14.00 -10.58 -9.33
CA ILE A 22 -13.21 -11.80 -9.19
C ILE A 22 -14.03 -12.78 -8.35
N MET A 23 -14.24 -13.96 -8.91
CA MET A 23 -14.87 -15.07 -8.19
C MET A 23 -13.79 -16.11 -7.89
N VAL A 24 -13.58 -16.39 -6.60
CA VAL A 24 -12.69 -17.46 -6.14
C VAL A 24 -13.55 -18.65 -5.73
N LYS A 25 -13.30 -19.81 -6.33
CA LYS A 25 -14.01 -21.06 -6.03
C LYS A 25 -13.01 -22.14 -5.60
N PRO A 26 -12.70 -22.23 -4.29
CA PRO A 26 -11.94 -23.36 -3.78
C PRO A 26 -12.69 -24.65 -4.08
N THR A 27 -12.03 -25.61 -4.72
CA THR A 27 -12.62 -26.89 -5.07
C THR A 27 -11.75 -27.98 -4.45
N ILE A 28 -12.38 -28.86 -3.67
CA ILE A 28 -11.73 -29.98 -3.02
C ILE A 28 -12.34 -31.26 -3.59
N THR A 29 -11.52 -32.24 -3.93
CA THR A 29 -11.96 -33.53 -4.48
C THR A 29 -11.08 -34.62 -3.89
N ASP A 30 -11.67 -35.78 -3.55
CA ASP A 30 -10.99 -36.95 -3.00
C ASP A 30 -10.14 -36.71 -1.74
N CYS A 31 -10.62 -35.89 -0.80
CA CYS A 31 -9.94 -35.66 0.49
C CYS A 31 -10.63 -36.36 1.67
N THR A 32 -9.85 -36.73 2.69
CA THR A 32 -10.36 -37.11 4.03
C THR A 32 -9.75 -36.20 5.09
N GLY A 33 -10.57 -35.64 5.97
CA GLY A 33 -10.12 -34.74 7.04
C GLY A 33 -10.71 -33.33 6.93
N SER A 34 -10.04 -32.36 7.55
CA SER A 34 -10.43 -30.95 7.54
C SER A 34 -9.50 -30.13 6.64
N VAL A 35 -10.08 -29.28 5.80
CA VAL A 35 -9.34 -28.33 4.96
C VAL A 35 -9.61 -26.91 5.48
N TRP A 36 -8.55 -26.14 5.65
CA TRP A 36 -8.61 -24.76 6.12
C TRP A 36 -8.22 -23.82 4.99
N PHE A 37 -9.02 -22.78 4.77
CA PHE A 37 -8.65 -21.64 3.93
C PHE A 37 -8.51 -20.43 4.82
N THR A 38 -7.35 -19.77 4.75
CA THR A 38 -7.09 -18.52 5.44
C THR A 38 -6.66 -17.47 4.43
N ASP A 39 -6.91 -16.20 4.77
CA ASP A 39 -6.35 -15.02 4.12
C ASP A 39 -6.42 -15.02 2.59
N LEU A 40 -7.59 -14.66 2.06
CA LEU A 40 -7.79 -14.44 0.63
C LEU A 40 -7.55 -12.97 0.31
N MET A 41 -6.34 -12.65 -0.16
CA MET A 41 -5.96 -11.28 -0.50
C MET A 41 -6.00 -11.05 -1.99
N LEU A 42 -6.82 -10.09 -2.41
CA LEU A 42 -6.70 -9.46 -3.72
C LEU A 42 -5.98 -8.13 -3.55
N GLN A 43 -4.91 -7.95 -4.29
CA GLN A 43 -4.25 -6.68 -4.39
C GLN A 43 -3.95 -6.34 -5.84
N GLU A 44 -3.95 -5.06 -6.12
CA GLU A 44 -3.40 -4.56 -7.36
C GLU A 44 -1.85 -4.68 -7.26
N GLY A 45 -1.18 -5.13 -8.32
CA GLY A 45 0.28 -5.05 -8.47
C GLY A 45 0.94 -6.43 -8.57
N ASP A 46 2.19 -6.47 -9.01
CA ASP A 46 2.97 -7.72 -9.15
C ASP A 46 3.77 -8.07 -7.87
N LYS A 47 3.81 -7.18 -6.87
CA LYS A 47 4.48 -7.36 -5.58
C LYS A 47 3.51 -7.35 -4.42
N VAL A 48 3.70 -8.26 -3.47
CA VAL A 48 2.90 -8.35 -2.24
C VAL A 48 3.11 -7.10 -1.39
N THR A 49 2.04 -6.34 -1.19
CA THR A 49 2.02 -5.09 -0.44
C THR A 49 1.44 -5.37 0.95
N GLY A 50 2.32 -5.62 1.93
CA GLY A 50 1.97 -5.47 3.34
C GLY A 50 1.25 -6.62 4.04
N PHE A 51 1.18 -7.83 3.49
CA PHE A 51 0.91 -9.04 4.28
C PHE A 51 1.71 -10.21 3.71
N VAL A 52 2.73 -10.65 4.45
CA VAL A 52 3.28 -11.99 4.23
C VAL A 52 2.23 -12.95 4.80
N ILE A 53 1.45 -13.57 3.91
CA ILE A 53 0.60 -14.71 4.25
C ILE A 53 1.54 -15.93 4.36
N SER A 54 2.55 -15.84 5.23
CA SER A 54 3.40 -16.97 5.56
C SER A 54 2.60 -17.87 6.49
N THR A 55 2.73 -19.14 6.20
CA THR A 55 1.98 -20.25 6.76
C THR A 55 2.57 -20.76 8.05
N GLU A 56 3.69 -20.14 8.49
CA GLU A 56 4.46 -20.52 9.67
C GLU A 56 4.84 -19.31 10.52
N THR A 57 5.06 -18.13 9.92
CA THR A 57 5.57 -16.95 10.64
C THR A 57 4.71 -15.69 10.42
N PHE A 58 4.34 -15.01 11.50
CA PHE A 58 3.66 -13.71 11.39
C PHE A 58 4.69 -12.60 11.13
N LEU A 59 4.29 -11.53 10.42
CA LEU A 59 5.11 -10.32 10.43
C LEU A 59 5.12 -9.74 11.85
N GLU A 60 6.31 -9.47 12.35
CA GLU A 60 6.50 -8.81 13.63
C GLU A 60 6.91 -7.37 13.42
N LYS A 61 6.68 -6.54 14.44
CA LYS A 61 7.24 -5.19 14.44
C LYS A 61 8.76 -5.34 14.52
N TYR A 62 9.46 -4.56 13.71
CA TYR A 62 10.91 -4.52 13.74
C TYR A 62 11.40 -4.13 15.16
N ASP A 63 12.28 -4.95 15.74
CA ASP A 63 12.77 -4.81 17.12
C ASP A 63 14.30 -4.83 17.25
N GLY A 64 15.03 -4.66 16.14
CA GLY A 64 16.48 -4.52 16.14
C GLY A 64 17.01 -3.31 16.93
N ASP A 65 18.32 -3.25 17.17
CA ASP A 65 18.96 -2.21 17.99
C ASP A 65 18.70 -0.76 17.49
N ASP A 66 18.46 -0.59 16.19
CA ASP A 66 18.14 0.67 15.52
C ASP A 66 16.63 0.89 15.30
N ALA A 67 15.80 -0.02 15.81
CA ALA A 67 14.35 0.10 15.76
C ALA A 67 13.88 1.36 16.49
N LYS A 68 12.91 2.04 15.89
CA LYS A 68 12.20 3.13 16.55
C LYS A 68 10.96 2.57 17.22
N ALA A 69 10.73 2.97 18.48
CA ALA A 69 9.50 2.62 19.18
C ALA A 69 8.29 3.23 18.45
N GLY A 70 7.45 2.39 17.85
CA GLY A 70 6.21 2.80 17.18
C GLY A 70 6.34 3.04 15.69
N LYS A 71 5.39 3.79 15.12
CA LYS A 71 5.36 4.09 13.68
C LYS A 71 6.42 5.14 13.34
N ARG A 72 7.05 4.98 12.18
CA ARG A 72 7.86 6.02 11.55
C ARG A 72 6.99 6.93 10.70
N PHE A 73 7.41 8.17 10.56
CA PHE A 73 6.76 9.12 9.68
C PHE A 73 7.75 10.02 8.94
N TYR A 74 7.31 10.50 7.78
CA TYR A 74 7.99 11.52 6.98
C TYR A 74 6.97 12.57 6.58
N ASN A 75 7.38 13.83 6.51
CA ASN A 75 6.50 14.92 6.09
C ASN A 75 7.27 15.98 5.29
N GLY A 76 6.54 16.71 4.45
CA GLY A 76 7.15 17.75 3.62
C GLY A 76 6.14 18.50 2.77
N ILE A 77 6.64 19.48 2.00
CA ILE A 77 5.85 20.20 1.01
C ILE A 77 6.34 19.80 -0.37
N VAL A 78 5.43 19.33 -1.22
CA VAL A 78 5.70 19.03 -2.63
C VAL A 78 5.21 20.20 -3.47
N ARG A 79 6.06 20.69 -4.38
CA ARG A 79 5.74 21.73 -5.37
C ARG A 79 5.86 21.15 -6.77
N SER A 80 4.76 21.06 -7.52
CA SER A 80 4.64 20.28 -8.76
C SER A 80 4.99 18.79 -8.59
N ALA A 81 6.25 18.45 -8.39
CA ALA A 81 6.70 17.07 -8.17
C ALA A 81 7.92 17.04 -7.25
N ALA A 82 8.03 15.97 -6.45
CA ALA A 82 9.21 15.67 -5.65
C ALA A 82 9.30 14.16 -5.41
N THR A 83 10.48 13.67 -5.06
CA THR A 83 10.65 12.28 -4.63
C THR A 83 10.88 12.26 -3.13
N CYS A 84 10.01 11.57 -2.39
CA CYS A 84 10.23 11.24 -0.98
C CYS A 84 11.07 9.96 -0.91
N VAL A 85 12.21 10.01 -0.24
CA VAL A 85 13.01 8.80 0.04
C VAL A 85 12.67 8.35 1.46
N ILE A 86 12.06 7.17 1.57
CA ILE A 86 11.66 6.57 2.83
C ILE A 86 12.68 5.49 3.17
N PHE A 87 13.32 5.61 4.33
CA PHE A 87 14.14 4.54 4.88
C PHE A 87 13.28 3.66 5.78
N ASN A 88 13.09 2.41 5.36
CA ASN A 88 12.47 1.34 6.14
C ASN A 88 13.59 0.41 6.61
N LEU A 89 13.90 0.45 7.90
CA LEU A 89 14.97 -0.35 8.49
C LEU A 89 14.51 -1.79 8.82
N GLY A 90 13.21 -2.05 8.72
CA GLY A 90 12.69 -3.41 8.81
C GLY A 90 13.26 -4.32 7.72
N SER A 91 13.34 -5.62 8.00
CA SER A 91 13.88 -6.59 7.05
C SER A 91 12.93 -6.89 5.88
N THR A 92 11.68 -6.41 5.93
CA THR A 92 10.67 -6.65 4.90
C THR A 92 9.83 -5.41 4.58
N ALA A 93 8.97 -5.53 3.57
CA ALA A 93 8.14 -4.43 3.08
C ALA A 93 7.02 -4.05 4.07
N ALA A 94 6.71 -2.76 4.15
CA ALA A 94 5.68 -2.22 5.04
C ALA A 94 4.66 -1.36 4.28
N GLY A 95 3.38 -1.50 4.59
CA GLY A 95 2.33 -0.63 4.02
C GLY A 95 2.50 0.82 4.46
N LEU A 96 2.27 1.77 3.55
CA LEU A 96 2.37 3.20 3.81
C LEU A 96 0.98 3.85 3.90
N ASP A 97 0.77 4.63 4.96
CA ASP A 97 -0.43 5.44 5.13
C ASP A 97 -0.12 6.90 4.79
N TYR A 98 -0.57 7.34 3.63
CA TYR A 98 -0.36 8.71 3.14
C TYR A 98 -1.54 9.61 3.48
N LYS A 99 -1.20 10.85 3.84
CA LYS A 99 -2.11 12.00 3.92
C LYS A 99 -1.58 13.12 3.04
N VAL A 100 -2.45 13.67 2.21
CA VAL A 100 -2.13 14.77 1.29
C VAL A 100 -3.07 15.95 1.59
N PHE A 101 -2.47 17.12 1.83
CA PHE A 101 -3.19 18.36 2.14
C PHE A 101 -2.91 19.40 1.04
N PRO A 102 -3.77 19.49 0.01
CA PRO A 102 -3.65 20.50 -1.04
C PRO A 102 -3.75 21.91 -0.47
N ILE A 103 -2.85 22.79 -0.90
CA ILE A 103 -2.85 24.21 -0.48
C ILE A 103 -3.66 25.07 -1.48
N GLN A 104 -3.97 24.52 -2.65
CA GLN A 104 -4.61 25.22 -3.76
C GLN A 104 -5.55 24.27 -4.51
N ALA A 105 -6.50 24.83 -5.25
CA ALA A 105 -7.39 24.04 -6.09
C ALA A 105 -6.63 23.31 -7.22
N MET A 106 -7.01 22.05 -7.46
CA MET A 106 -6.44 21.19 -8.51
C MET A 106 -7.54 20.37 -9.18
N ALA A 107 -7.39 20.10 -10.47
CA ALA A 107 -8.32 19.24 -11.20
C ALA A 107 -8.24 17.77 -10.73
N ALA A 108 -9.30 17.02 -11.02
CA ALA A 108 -9.35 15.57 -10.83
C ALA A 108 -8.15 14.90 -11.52
N GLY A 109 -7.52 13.93 -10.86
CA GLY A 109 -6.39 13.19 -11.43
C GLY A 109 -5.02 13.86 -11.24
N ASN A 110 -4.94 15.05 -10.64
CA ASN A 110 -3.68 15.78 -10.53
C ASN A 110 -2.84 15.42 -9.30
N ILE A 111 -3.35 14.64 -8.36
CA ILE A 111 -2.60 14.19 -7.18
C ILE A 111 -2.28 12.71 -7.37
N SER A 112 -0.97 12.39 -7.38
CA SER A 112 -0.52 11.00 -7.47
C SER A 112 0.67 10.71 -6.54
N LEU A 113 0.67 9.47 -6.05
CA LEU A 113 1.66 8.90 -5.14
C LEU A 113 2.21 7.65 -5.82
N ALA A 114 3.52 7.54 -6.00
CA ALA A 114 4.12 6.39 -6.65
C ALA A 114 5.25 5.79 -5.81
N LEU A 115 5.70 4.62 -6.26
CA LEU A 115 6.85 3.87 -5.76
C LEU A 115 7.66 3.36 -6.96
N GLY A 116 8.95 3.06 -6.71
CA GLY A 116 9.78 2.29 -7.65
C GLY A 116 9.99 3.06 -8.93
N GLU A 117 10.41 4.33 -8.78
CA GLU A 117 10.64 5.25 -9.89
C GLU A 117 9.39 5.55 -10.76
N GLY A 118 8.19 5.29 -10.24
CA GLY A 118 6.93 5.71 -10.87
C GLY A 118 6.04 4.58 -11.39
N ALA A 119 6.47 3.32 -11.28
CA ALA A 119 5.71 2.16 -11.74
C ALA A 119 4.41 1.94 -10.94
N HIS A 120 4.50 1.97 -9.60
CA HIS A 120 3.37 1.65 -8.70
C HIS A 120 2.61 2.92 -8.28
N LYS A 121 2.04 3.60 -9.26
CA LYS A 121 1.36 4.87 -9.07
C LYS A 121 -0.10 4.71 -8.66
N ALA A 122 -0.49 5.44 -7.63
CA ALA A 122 -1.87 5.70 -7.25
C ALA A 122 -2.25 7.14 -7.61
N THR A 123 -3.41 7.36 -8.21
CA THR A 123 -3.89 8.69 -8.62
C THR A 123 -5.30 8.93 -8.09
N PHE A 124 -5.49 10.01 -7.34
CA PHE A 124 -6.82 10.40 -6.84
C PHE A 124 -7.68 10.98 -7.98
N LYS A 125 -8.92 10.50 -8.12
CA LYS A 125 -9.85 10.96 -9.17
C LYS A 125 -10.69 12.17 -8.79
N ALA A 126 -10.68 12.59 -7.54
CA ALA A 126 -11.44 13.76 -7.11
C ALA A 126 -10.64 15.06 -7.36
N THR A 127 -11.37 16.15 -7.60
CA THR A 127 -10.80 17.50 -7.57
C THR A 127 -10.38 17.87 -6.16
N ALA A 128 -9.37 18.72 -6.03
CA ALA A 128 -8.89 19.23 -4.75
C ALA A 128 -9.19 20.71 -4.59
N ALA A 129 -9.42 21.14 -3.36
CA ALA A 129 -9.47 22.52 -2.91
C ALA A 129 -8.49 22.74 -1.76
N ALA A 130 -8.19 24.00 -1.45
CA ALA A 130 -7.40 24.35 -0.27
C ALA A 130 -8.15 23.90 0.99
N GLY A 131 -7.48 23.18 1.89
CA GLY A 131 -8.07 22.67 3.12
C GLY A 131 -8.69 21.27 3.03
N ASP A 132 -8.73 20.68 1.83
CA ASP A 132 -9.06 19.25 1.70
C ASP A 132 -7.94 18.37 2.32
N GLU A 133 -8.33 17.18 2.76
CA GLU A 133 -7.45 16.08 3.16
C GLU A 133 -7.76 14.86 2.27
N PHE A 134 -6.71 14.30 1.68
CA PHE A 134 -6.79 13.07 0.89
C PHE A 134 -5.96 12.00 1.58
N ASP A 135 -6.60 10.88 1.87
CA ASP A 135 -5.98 9.77 2.58
C ASP A 135 -5.84 8.56 1.66
N LEU A 136 -4.68 7.91 1.71
CA LEU A 136 -4.44 6.62 1.09
C LEU A 136 -3.78 5.70 2.12
N PHE A 137 -4.61 4.92 2.81
CA PHE A 137 -4.17 4.05 3.90
C PHE A 137 -4.00 2.62 3.40
N ALA A 138 -2.75 2.16 3.35
CA ALA A 138 -2.44 0.77 3.05
C ALA A 138 -2.83 -0.16 4.21
N SER A 139 -2.79 0.34 5.45
CA SER A 139 -3.11 -0.44 6.66
C SER A 139 -4.58 -0.85 6.73
N THR A 140 -5.50 0.08 6.43
CA THR A 140 -6.95 -0.16 6.44
C THR A 140 -7.56 -0.37 5.07
N ARG A 141 -6.77 -0.21 3.99
CA ARG A 141 -7.21 -0.26 2.59
C ARG A 141 -8.27 0.78 2.24
N GLU A 142 -8.11 1.97 2.79
CA GLU A 142 -9.02 3.09 2.60
C GLU A 142 -8.42 4.16 1.68
N CYS A 143 -9.26 4.71 0.82
CA CYS A 143 -8.96 5.87 -0.01
C CYS A 143 -10.04 6.91 0.24
N LEU A 144 -9.68 7.98 0.94
CA LEU A 144 -10.63 8.96 1.46
C LEU A 144 -10.35 10.36 0.93
N LYS A 145 -11.41 11.16 0.85
CA LYS A 145 -11.36 12.61 0.75
C LYS A 145 -12.20 13.16 1.90
N ASN A 146 -11.59 13.93 2.80
CA ASN A 146 -12.25 14.53 3.97
C ASN A 146 -13.01 13.47 4.80
N GLY A 147 -12.42 12.29 4.99
CA GLY A 147 -13.00 11.16 5.73
C GLY A 147 -14.06 10.34 4.99
N ALA A 148 -14.46 10.73 3.77
CA ALA A 148 -15.42 9.97 2.96
C ALA A 148 -14.72 9.20 1.83
N THR A 149 -15.19 8.00 1.50
CA THR A 149 -14.64 7.18 0.42
C THR A 149 -14.57 7.95 -0.90
N THR A 150 -13.40 7.91 -1.54
CA THR A 150 -13.16 8.51 -2.85
C THR A 150 -12.51 7.52 -3.80
N SER A 151 -12.68 7.74 -5.10
CA SER A 151 -12.10 6.88 -6.12
C SER A 151 -10.63 7.23 -6.41
N LYS A 152 -9.83 6.20 -6.65
CA LYS A 152 -8.46 6.30 -7.18
C LYS A 152 -8.25 5.34 -8.34
N ASP A 153 -7.22 5.60 -9.14
CA ASP A 153 -6.58 4.57 -9.96
C ASP A 153 -5.33 4.05 -9.24
N GLY A 154 -5.00 2.78 -9.45
CA GLY A 154 -3.74 2.18 -9.01
C GLY A 154 -3.66 1.89 -7.51
N PHE A 155 -2.45 1.50 -7.09
CA PHE A 155 -2.18 0.64 -5.93
C PHE A 155 -2.35 1.31 -4.56
N PHE A 156 -2.26 0.52 -3.49
CA PHE A 156 -1.93 1.05 -2.15
C PHE A 156 -0.42 1.05 -1.99
N GLN A 157 0.12 2.14 -1.43
CA GLN A 157 1.57 2.34 -1.37
C GLN A 157 2.20 1.47 -0.28
N TYR A 158 3.45 1.08 -0.51
CA TYR A 158 4.27 0.34 0.46
C TYR A 158 5.72 0.79 0.32
N SER A 159 6.50 0.65 1.39
CA SER A 159 7.95 0.83 1.36
C SER A 159 8.62 -0.52 1.18
N ALA A 160 9.57 -0.62 0.25
CA ALA A 160 10.54 -1.71 0.28
C ALA A 160 11.41 -1.62 1.55
N ALA A 161 12.05 -2.71 1.96
CA ALA A 161 13.13 -2.66 2.94
C ALA A 161 14.32 -1.87 2.38
N GLY A 162 15.01 -1.10 3.22
CA GLY A 162 16.07 -0.19 2.82
C GLY A 162 15.54 1.17 2.33
N ASP A 163 16.15 1.71 1.26
CA ASP A 163 15.73 2.98 0.66
C ASP A 163 14.62 2.79 -0.38
N SER A 164 13.44 3.31 -0.07
CA SER A 164 12.29 3.27 -0.96
C SER A 164 12.03 4.67 -1.55
N LYS A 165 12.00 4.76 -2.88
CA LYS A 165 11.84 6.03 -3.61
C LYS A 165 10.39 6.21 -4.03
N HIS A 166 9.80 7.33 -3.61
CA HIS A 166 8.39 7.64 -3.81
C HIS A 166 8.19 8.95 -4.56
N PRO A 167 8.07 8.91 -5.90
CA PRO A 167 7.66 10.07 -6.67
C PRO A 167 6.25 10.51 -6.28
N ILE A 168 6.10 11.77 -5.90
CA ILE A 168 4.84 12.41 -5.55
C ILE A 168 4.64 13.57 -6.52
N THR A 169 3.47 13.60 -7.16
CA THR A 169 3.11 14.65 -8.12
C THR A 169 1.80 15.30 -7.72
N VAL A 170 1.77 16.62 -7.78
CA VAL A 170 0.60 17.48 -7.70
C VAL A 170 0.49 18.28 -9.00
N ALA A 171 -0.59 19.03 -9.19
CA ALA A 171 -0.75 19.88 -10.37
C ALA A 171 0.45 20.84 -10.56
N ASP A 172 0.79 21.15 -11.82
CA ASP A 172 1.91 22.05 -12.12
C ASP A 172 1.71 23.43 -11.46
N LYS A 173 2.80 23.96 -10.90
CA LYS A 173 2.87 25.21 -10.12
C LYS A 173 1.92 25.22 -8.91
N LYS A 174 1.47 24.05 -8.46
CA LYS A 174 0.70 23.90 -7.22
C LYS A 174 1.52 23.21 -6.14
N SER A 175 1.00 23.20 -4.92
CA SER A 175 1.67 22.59 -3.79
C SER A 175 0.71 21.85 -2.87
N ALA A 176 1.22 20.81 -2.23
CA ALA A 176 0.53 20.10 -1.16
C ALA A 176 1.52 19.76 -0.04
N ARG A 177 1.03 19.75 1.21
CA ARG A 177 1.75 19.13 2.31
C ARG A 177 1.47 17.64 2.29
N ILE A 178 2.51 16.85 2.49
CA ILE A 178 2.43 15.39 2.56
C ILE A 178 2.84 14.97 3.96
N TYR A 179 2.13 13.98 4.48
CA TYR A 179 2.52 13.19 5.63
C TYR A 179 2.39 11.73 5.24
N VAL A 180 3.37 10.91 5.61
CA VAL A 180 3.32 9.46 5.43
C VAL A 180 3.79 8.81 6.72
N GLU A 181 3.09 7.76 7.15
CA GLU A 181 3.51 6.94 8.27
C GLU A 181 3.44 5.45 7.94
N PHE A 182 4.24 4.67 8.65
CA PHE A 182 4.25 3.21 8.54
C PHE A 182 4.87 2.56 9.77
N GLN A 183 4.57 1.28 9.94
CA GLN A 183 5.20 0.43 10.93
C GLN A 183 6.31 -0.36 10.23
N GLU A 184 7.55 -0.25 10.72
CA GLU A 184 8.64 -1.11 10.26
C GLU A 184 8.34 -2.55 10.69
N MET A 185 8.50 -3.47 9.75
CA MET A 185 8.18 -4.89 9.92
C MET A 185 9.41 -5.74 9.69
N GLN A 186 9.47 -6.88 10.37
CA GLN A 186 10.40 -7.97 10.09
C GLN A 186 9.63 -9.27 9.89
N ASP A 187 10.29 -10.24 9.26
CA ASP A 187 9.82 -11.62 9.32
C ASP A 187 9.85 -12.05 10.80
N GLY A 188 8.72 -12.46 11.35
CA GLY A 188 8.63 -12.90 12.75
C GLY A 188 8.91 -14.39 12.94
N GLY A 189 8.61 -14.88 14.15
CA GLY A 189 8.82 -16.27 14.54
C GLY A 189 7.63 -17.20 14.24
N ASP A 190 7.85 -18.49 14.50
CA ASP A 190 6.85 -19.54 14.31
C ASP A 190 5.55 -19.25 15.09
N ALA A 191 4.40 -19.52 14.49
CA ALA A 191 3.11 -19.47 15.15
C ALA A 191 3.09 -20.44 16.34
N LEU A 192 2.87 -19.90 17.55
CA LEU A 192 2.62 -20.67 18.78
C LEU A 192 1.31 -21.46 18.72
#